data_AF-A0A7W6IGU7-F1
#
_entry.id   AF-A0A7W6IGU7-F1
#
_cell.length_a   1.000
_cell.length_b   1.000
_cell.length_c   1.000
_cell.angle_alpha   90.00
_cell.angle_beta   90.00
_cell.angle_gamma   90.00
#
_symmetry.space_group_name_H-M   'P 1'
#
loop_
_entity.id
_entity.type
_entity.pdbx_description
1 polymer ?
#
loop_
_entity_poly.entity_id
_entity_poly.type
_entity_poly.pdbx_seq_one_letter_code
_entity_poly.pdbx_strand_id
1 'polypeptide(L)'
;MADTKHAPHGGYSPEMDGRAHEATYRGFVQFAEIGTAVVICFMLALAVGGIKHAWITAVFGVILSLVAGGVGAVAPSIGVRAPAAVGILLLLALVLY
;
A
#
# COMPACT_ATOMS: atom_id res chain seq x y z
N MET A 1 21.46 -6.75 0.21
CA MET A 1 22.26 -6.96 1.44
C MET A 1 23.40 -5.95 1.43
N ALA A 2 23.67 -5.26 2.53
CA ALA A 2 24.73 -4.26 2.59
C ALA A 2 26.11 -4.90 2.33
N ASP A 3 26.98 -4.20 1.62
CA ASP A 3 28.33 -4.65 1.29
C ASP A 3 29.18 -4.68 2.57
N THR A 4 29.58 -5.89 2.99
CA THR A 4 30.37 -6.12 4.22
C THR A 4 31.88 -6.03 3.98
N LYS A 5 32.32 -5.74 2.75
CA LYS A 5 33.74 -5.85 2.37
C LYS A 5 34.65 -4.78 3.00
N HIS A 6 34.08 -3.71 3.55
CA HIS A 6 34.83 -2.61 4.19
C HIS A 6 34.60 -2.47 5.70
N ALA A 7 33.83 -3.37 6.32
CA ALA A 7 33.56 -3.37 7.76
C ALA A 7 33.77 -4.80 8.33
N PRO A 8 34.92 -5.10 8.96
CA PRO A 8 35.22 -6.42 9.50
C PRO A 8 34.24 -6.90 10.58
N HIS A 9 33.42 -5.97 11.11
CA HIS A 9 32.37 -6.18 12.11
C HIS A 9 30.98 -5.74 11.60
N GLY A 10 30.74 -5.78 10.27
CA GLY A 10 29.52 -5.28 9.62
C GLY A 10 28.21 -6.03 9.93
N GLY A 11 28.16 -6.78 11.03
CA GLY A 11 26.91 -7.17 11.68
C GLY A 11 26.35 -6.05 12.55
N TYR A 12 25.24 -6.31 13.23
CA TYR A 12 24.71 -5.36 14.21
C TYR A 12 25.79 -4.95 15.22
N SER A 13 26.10 -3.65 15.31
CA SER A 13 26.94 -3.11 16.39
C SER A 13 26.28 -3.46 17.73
N PRO A 14 27.05 -3.79 18.79
CA PRO A 14 26.51 -4.00 20.14
C PRO A 14 25.65 -2.82 20.66
N GLU A 15 25.84 -1.63 20.10
CA GLU A 15 25.10 -0.41 20.43
C GLU A 15 23.80 -0.24 19.62
N MET A 16 23.60 -1.02 18.56
CA MET A 16 22.43 -0.92 17.68
C MET A 16 21.32 -1.88 18.11
N ASP A 17 20.16 -1.33 18.50
CA ASP A 17 18.97 -2.14 18.79
C ASP A 17 18.38 -2.71 17.49
N GLY A 18 18.82 -3.92 17.13
CA GLY A 18 18.35 -4.59 15.93
C GLY A 18 16.88 -4.98 15.96
N ARG A 19 16.28 -5.17 17.14
CA ARG A 19 14.85 -5.47 17.24
C ARG A 19 14.03 -4.25 16.82
N ALA A 20 14.43 -3.05 17.26
CA ALA A 20 13.78 -1.81 16.85
C ALA A 20 13.92 -1.59 15.35
N HIS A 21 15.12 -1.79 14.79
CA HIS A 21 15.36 -1.63 13.35
C HIS A 21 14.49 -2.56 12.50
N GLU A 22 14.40 -3.84 12.86
CA GLU A 22 13.53 -4.79 12.16
C GLU A 22 12.05 -4.45 12.29
N ALA A 23 11.61 -3.95 13.45
CA ALA A 23 10.23 -3.53 13.65
C ALA A 23 9.86 -2.36 12.73
N THR A 24 10.73 -1.36 12.62
CA THR A 24 10.55 -0.24 11.68
C THR A 24 10.57 -0.72 10.23
N TYR A 25 11.51 -1.61 9.86
CA TYR A 25 11.57 -2.16 8.50
C TYR A 25 10.28 -2.88 8.12
N ARG A 26 9.76 -3.75 8.99
CA ARG A 26 8.49 -4.45 8.77
C ARG A 26 7.33 -3.46 8.58
N GLY A 27 7.25 -2.44 9.44
CA GLY A 27 6.24 -1.39 9.32
C GLY A 27 6.35 -0.59 8.01
N PHE A 28 7.57 -0.25 7.59
CA PHE A 28 7.82 0.44 6.33
C PHE A 28 7.39 -0.39 5.12
N VAL A 29 7.75 -1.67 5.07
CA VAL A 29 7.36 -2.55 3.95
C VAL A 29 5.84 -2.67 3.88
N GLN A 30 5.18 -2.91 5.01
CA GLN A 30 3.72 -2.97 5.05
C GLN A 30 3.05 -1.67 4.58
N PHE A 31 3.57 -0.51 5.04
CA PHE A 31 3.08 0.79 4.60
C PHE A 31 3.27 1.00 3.10
N ALA A 32 4.44 0.66 2.55
CA ALA A 32 4.74 0.80 1.14
C ALA A 32 3.81 -0.07 0.28
N GLU A 33 3.59 -1.34 0.66
CA GLU A 33 2.68 -2.25 -0.04
C GLU A 33 1.23 -1.72 -0.06
N ILE A 34 0.72 -1.28 1.09
CA ILE A 34 -0.62 -0.71 1.20
C ILE A 34 -0.73 0.58 0.40
N GLY A 35 0.25 1.47 0.52
CA GLY A 35 0.29 2.74 -0.19
C GLY A 35 0.29 2.54 -1.71
N THR A 36 1.10 1.59 -2.21
CA THR A 36 1.09 1.22 -3.63
C THR A 36 -0.29 0.74 -4.08
N ALA A 37 -0.95 -0.12 -3.30
CA ALA A 37 -2.30 -0.58 -3.64
C ALA A 37 -3.33 0.57 -3.69
N VAL A 38 -3.24 1.54 -2.78
CA VAL A 38 -4.10 2.74 -2.80
C VAL A 38 -3.85 3.59 -4.05
N VAL A 39 -2.59 3.81 -4.42
CA VAL A 39 -2.24 4.56 -5.65
C VAL A 39 -2.80 3.86 -6.90
N ILE A 40 -2.73 2.53 -6.97
CA ILE A 40 -3.36 1.77 -8.06
C ILE A 40 -4.88 2.02 -8.08
N CYS A 41 -5.54 2.03 -6.92
CA CYS A 41 -6.97 2.36 -6.85
C CYS A 41 -7.27 3.78 -7.36
N PHE A 42 -6.40 4.76 -7.10
CA PHE A 42 -6.57 6.12 -7.62
C PHE A 42 -6.48 6.14 -9.14
N MET A 43 -5.51 5.42 -9.72
CA MET A 43 -5.39 5.31 -11.18
C MET A 43 -6.63 4.66 -11.79
N LEU A 44 -7.17 3.62 -11.16
CA LEU A 44 -8.40 2.97 -11.60
C LEU A 44 -9.62 3.88 -11.46
N ALA A 45 -9.76 4.61 -10.35
CA ALA A 45 -10.84 5.56 -10.16
C ALA A 45 -10.82 6.67 -11.22
N LEU A 46 -9.62 7.22 -11.51
CA LEU A 46 -9.44 8.19 -12.59
C LEU A 46 -9.78 7.60 -13.95
N ALA A 47 -9.43 6.33 -14.21
CA ALA A 47 -9.83 5.64 -15.45
C ALA A 47 -11.36 5.49 -15.56
N VAL A 48 -12.05 5.11 -14.48
CA VAL A 48 -13.52 5.05 -14.43
C VAL A 48 -14.13 6.43 -14.72
N GLY A 49 -13.64 7.48 -14.07
CA GLY A 49 -14.12 8.85 -14.30
C GLY A 49 -13.84 9.36 -15.72
N GLY A 50 -12.62 9.14 -16.22
CA GLY A 50 -12.18 9.67 -17.51
C GLY A 50 -12.73 8.91 -18.72
N ILE A 51 -12.79 7.58 -18.66
CA ILE A 51 -13.22 6.73 -19.79
C ILE A 51 -14.75 6.58 -19.81
N LYS A 52 -15.38 6.40 -18.65
CA LYS A 52 -16.83 6.16 -18.53
C LYS A 52 -17.62 7.41 -18.18
N HIS A 53 -16.97 8.56 -18.02
CA HIS A 53 -17.57 9.81 -17.54
C HIS A 53 -18.25 9.69 -16.15
N ALA A 54 -17.94 8.65 -15.39
CA ALA A 54 -18.55 8.32 -14.10
C ALA A 54 -17.83 8.99 -12.92
N TRP A 55 -17.75 10.32 -12.93
CA TRP A 55 -16.94 11.10 -11.98
C TRP A 55 -17.37 10.96 -10.52
N ILE A 56 -18.67 10.82 -10.24
CA ILE A 56 -19.15 10.62 -8.87
C ILE A 56 -18.60 9.27 -8.33
N THR A 57 -18.72 8.20 -9.13
CA THR A 57 -18.16 6.88 -8.80
C THR A 57 -16.65 6.93 -8.59
N ALA A 58 -15.93 7.70 -9.41
CA ALA A 58 -14.50 7.91 -9.26
C ALA A 58 -14.14 8.56 -7.91
N VAL A 59 -14.84 9.63 -7.52
CA VAL A 59 -14.62 10.30 -6.23
C VAL A 59 -14.87 9.34 -5.06
N PHE A 60 -15.96 8.57 -5.12
CA PHE A 60 -16.23 7.53 -4.12
C PHE A 60 -15.12 6.48 -4.08
N GLY A 61 -14.58 6.06 -5.22
CA GLY A 61 -13.46 5.13 -5.32
C GLY A 61 -12.19 5.62 -4.62
N VAL A 62 -11.86 6.91 -4.80
CA VAL A 62 -10.70 7.54 -4.12
C VAL A 62 -10.90 7.55 -2.60
N ILE A 63 -12.07 7.99 -2.12
CA ILE A 63 -12.36 8.04 -0.68
C ILE A 63 -12.34 6.62 -0.09
N LEU A 64 -12.99 5.66 -0.76
CA LEU A 64 -13.07 4.28 -0.30
C LEU A 64 -11.68 3.62 -0.24
N SER A 65 -10.82 3.88 -1.22
CA SER A 65 -9.45 3.34 -1.22
C SER A 65 -8.57 3.95 -0.12
N LEU A 66 -8.75 5.23 0.22
CA LEU A 66 -8.10 5.84 1.38
C LEU A 66 -8.53 5.18 2.69
N VAL A 67 -9.84 5.00 2.88
CA VAL A 67 -10.39 4.31 4.07
C VAL A 67 -9.88 2.88 4.14
N ALA A 68 -9.91 2.15 3.02
CA ALA A 68 -9.41 0.78 2.96
C ALA A 68 -7.90 0.68 3.24
N GLY A 69 -7.10 1.63 2.74
CA GLY A 69 -5.68 1.73 3.05
C GLY A 69 -5.43 1.98 4.54
N GLY A 70 -6.18 2.91 5.15
CA GLY A 70 -6.13 3.16 6.59
C GLY A 70 -6.50 1.93 7.42
N VAL A 71 -7.57 1.23 7.04
CA VAL A 71 -7.98 -0.04 7.68
C VAL A 71 -6.90 -1.11 7.54
N GLY A 72 -6.32 -1.26 6.35
CA GLY A 72 -5.21 -2.20 6.12
C GLY A 72 -3.97 -1.89 6.96
N ALA A 73 -3.71 -0.61 7.25
CA ALA A 73 -2.58 -0.19 8.06
C ALA A 73 -2.76 -0.53 9.56
N VAL A 74 -3.99 -0.42 10.08
CA VAL A 74 -4.28 -0.71 11.50
C VAL A 74 -4.67 -2.17 11.77
N ALA A 75 -5.04 -2.93 10.74
CA ALA A 75 -5.41 -4.34 10.83
C ALA A 75 -4.45 -5.23 10.01
N PRO A 76 -3.31 -5.69 10.60
CA PRO A 76 -2.31 -6.49 9.89
C PRO A 76 -2.85 -7.81 9.32
N SER A 77 -3.91 -8.36 9.90
CA SER A 77 -4.58 -9.58 9.40
C SER A 77 -5.21 -9.39 8.02
N ILE A 78 -5.55 -8.15 7.65
CA ILE A 78 -6.13 -7.79 6.36
C ILE A 78 -5.06 -7.14 5.48
N GLY A 79 -4.30 -6.17 6.00
CA GLY A 79 -3.18 -5.55 5.30
C GLY A 79 -3.56 -5.01 3.92
N VAL A 80 -2.74 -5.33 2.91
CA VAL A 80 -2.94 -4.92 1.51
C VAL A 80 -4.24 -5.43 0.88
N ARG A 81 -4.87 -6.47 1.46
CA ARG A 81 -6.11 -7.04 0.91
C ARG A 81 -7.29 -6.05 0.97
N ALA A 82 -7.28 -5.12 1.93
CA ALA A 82 -8.32 -4.10 2.05
C ALA A 82 -8.35 -3.17 0.82
N PRO A 83 -7.28 -2.44 0.46
CA PRO A 83 -7.28 -1.64 -0.76
C PRO A 83 -7.35 -2.50 -2.03
N ALA A 84 -6.82 -3.73 -2.04
CA ALA A 84 -6.95 -4.62 -3.21
C ALA A 84 -8.41 -4.95 -3.55
N ALA A 85 -9.28 -5.16 -2.53
CA ALA A 85 -10.70 -5.38 -2.76
C ALA A 85 -11.37 -4.16 -3.44
N VAL A 86 -11.00 -2.94 -3.03
CA VAL A 86 -11.46 -1.71 -3.70
C VAL A 86 -10.97 -1.64 -5.13
N GLY A 87 -9.71 -2.01 -5.38
CA GLY A 87 -9.15 -2.10 -6.74
C GLY A 87 -9.93 -3.06 -7.64
N ILE A 88 -10.33 -4.23 -7.13
CA ILE A 88 -11.17 -5.18 -7.87
C ILE A 88 -12.53 -4.58 -8.21
N LEU A 89 -13.18 -3.91 -7.25
CA LEU A 89 -14.46 -3.24 -7.50
C LEU A 89 -14.35 -2.14 -8.56
N LEU A 90 -13.25 -1.37 -8.54
CA LEU A 90 -13.00 -0.32 -9.53
C LEU A 90 -12.67 -0.90 -10.91
N LEU A 91 -11.96 -2.02 -10.98
CA LEU A 91 -11.76 -2.76 -12.23
C LEU A 91 -13.08 -3.27 -12.80
N LEU A 92 -13.93 -3.86 -11.96
CA LEU A 92 -15.26 -4.31 -12.37
C LEU A 92 -16.11 -3.12 -12.84
N ALA A 93 -16.08 -2.00 -12.12
CA ALA A 93 -16.74 -0.78 -12.55
C ALA A 93 -16.21 -0.35 -13.92
N LEU A 94 -14.90 -0.29 -14.13
CA LEU A 94 -14.32 0.11 -15.41
C LEU A 94 -14.75 -0.80 -16.58
N VAL A 95 -14.91 -2.11 -16.34
CA VAL A 95 -15.32 -3.07 -17.38
C VAL A 95 -16.83 -3.02 -17.64
N LEU A 96 -17.64 -2.84 -16.61
CA LEU A 96 -19.09 -3.05 -16.66
C LEU A 96 -19.94 -1.77 -16.73
N TYR A 97 -19.37 -0.60 -16.42
CA TYR A 97 -20.06 0.70 -16.62
C TYR A 97 -20.26 1.00 -18.10
#